data_AF-A0A118K464-F1
#
_entry.id   AF-A0A118K464-F1
#
_cell.length_a   1.000
_cell.length_b   1.000
_cell.length_c   1.000
_cell.angle_alpha   90.00
_cell.angle_beta   90.00
_cell.angle_gamma   90.00
#
_symmetry.space_group_name_H-M   'P 1'
#
loop_
_entity.id
_entity.type
_entity.pdbx_description
1 polymer ?
#
loop_
_entity_poly.entity_id
_entity_poly.type
_entity_poly.pdbx_seq_one_letter_code
_entity_poly.pdbx_strand_id
1 'polypeptide(L)'
;MEMKESRVINEENIAELKVALVYSQMNEPSGTRMRVGLTALTMAKYFRDVNEQDILLFIDNIFRFVQARSEESALLGYYEFKQAAMVKSVHTALRKQC
;
A
#
# COMPACT_ATOMS: atom_id res chain seq x y z
N MET A 1 -6.35 -17.31 -6.40
CA MET A 1 -7.54 -18.13 -6.66
C MET A 1 -8.58 -17.95 -5.54
N GLU A 2 -8.17 -17.81 -4.28
CA GLU A 2 -9.07 -17.58 -3.13
C GLU A 2 -10.01 -16.36 -3.25
N MET A 3 -9.55 -15.20 -3.73
CA MET A 3 -10.40 -14.00 -3.82
C MET A 3 -11.55 -14.10 -4.85
N LYS A 4 -11.46 -15.06 -5.79
CA LYS A 4 -12.55 -15.38 -6.72
C LYS A 4 -13.55 -16.35 -6.10
N GLU A 5 -13.06 -17.32 -5.32
CA GLU A 5 -13.91 -18.29 -4.61
C GLU A 5 -14.74 -17.63 -3.50
N SER A 6 -14.19 -16.62 -2.83
CA SER A 6 -14.91 -15.88 -1.79
C SER A 6 -15.95 -14.88 -2.33
N ARG A 7 -16.15 -14.80 -3.67
CA ARG A 7 -17.03 -13.83 -4.36
C ARG A 7 -16.74 -12.37 -4.02
N VAL A 8 -15.52 -12.10 -3.56
CA VAL A 8 -15.02 -10.76 -3.29
C VAL A 8 -14.68 -10.07 -4.61
N ILE A 9 -14.28 -10.85 -5.62
CA ILE A 9 -14.06 -10.39 -7.01
C ILE A 9 -15.05 -11.12 -7.93
N ASN A 10 -16.04 -10.40 -8.46
CA ASN A 10 -16.98 -10.89 -9.47
C ASN A 10 -16.54 -10.37 -10.85
N GLU A 11 -16.18 -11.27 -11.78
CA GLU A 11 -15.73 -10.90 -13.12
C GLU A 11 -16.87 -10.39 -14.02
N GLU A 12 -18.10 -10.83 -13.76
CA GLU A 12 -19.29 -10.52 -14.57
C GLU A 12 -19.91 -9.15 -14.24
N ASN A 13 -19.68 -8.63 -13.03
CA ASN A 13 -20.22 -7.36 -12.58
C ASN A 13 -19.17 -6.55 -11.82
N ILE A 14 -18.38 -5.78 -12.56
CA ILE A 14 -17.29 -4.94 -12.06
C ILE A 14 -17.81 -3.85 -11.10
N ALA A 15 -19.06 -3.42 -11.26
CA ALA A 15 -19.65 -2.34 -10.47
C ALA A 15 -19.93 -2.74 -9.01
N GLU A 16 -20.07 -4.03 -8.71
CA GLU A 16 -20.36 -4.54 -7.36
C GLU A 16 -19.11 -5.02 -6.60
N LEU A 17 -17.90 -4.75 -7.12
CA LEU A 17 -16.66 -5.15 -6.47
C LEU A 17 -16.49 -4.47 -5.10
N LYS A 18 -16.30 -5.29 -4.07
CA LYS A 18 -16.01 -4.83 -2.70
C LYS A 18 -14.51 -4.61 -2.46
N VAL A 19 -13.70 -4.61 -3.51
CA VAL A 19 -12.24 -4.50 -3.46
C VAL A 19 -11.77 -3.33 -4.30
N ALA A 20 -10.91 -2.52 -3.70
CA ALA A 20 -10.09 -1.56 -4.41
C ALA A 20 -8.66 -2.11 -4.52
N LEU A 21 -8.14 -2.25 -5.74
CA LEU A 21 -6.76 -2.66 -5.98
C LEU A 21 -5.92 -1.44 -6.36
N VAL A 22 -4.86 -1.19 -5.61
CA VAL A 22 -3.91 -0.10 -5.84
C VAL A 22 -2.55 -0.72 -6.12
N TYR A 23 -2.05 -0.58 -7.35
CA TYR A 23 -0.83 -1.24 -7.79
C TYR A 23 0.09 -0.27 -8.55
N SER A 24 1.41 -0.49 -8.42
CA SER A 24 2.45 0.06 -9.30
C SER A 24 3.15 -1.10 -9.97
N GLN A 25 3.50 -0.94 -11.23
CA GLN A 25 4.32 -1.93 -11.92
C GLN A 25 5.78 -1.83 -11.47
N MET A 26 6.53 -2.92 -11.54
CA MET A 26 7.94 -2.91 -11.11
C MET A 26 8.83 -2.12 -12.08
N ASN A 27 8.40 -1.99 -13.34
CA ASN A 27 9.09 -1.19 -14.36
C ASN A 27 8.92 0.33 -14.19
N GLU A 28 8.04 0.77 -13.28
CA GLU A 28 7.85 2.19 -12.96
C GLU A 28 8.97 2.71 -12.03
N PRO A 29 9.23 4.03 -12.05
CA PRO A 29 10.24 4.62 -11.18
C PRO A 29 9.97 4.34 -9.70
N SER A 30 11.04 4.25 -8.92
CA SER A 30 11.01 3.94 -7.49
C SER A 30 10.09 4.86 -6.69
N GLY A 31 10.01 6.15 -7.06
CA GLY A 31 9.08 7.10 -6.46
C GLY A 31 7.60 6.71 -6.58
N THR A 32 7.17 6.17 -7.73
CA THR A 32 5.80 5.68 -7.92
C THR A 32 5.53 4.48 -7.00
N ARG A 33 6.47 3.53 -6.94
CA ARG A 33 6.36 2.34 -6.09
C ARG A 33 6.28 2.67 -4.60
N MET A 34 7.01 3.70 -4.15
CA MET A 34 6.92 4.19 -2.78
C MET A 34 5.57 4.90 -2.50
N ARG A 35 5.01 5.63 -3.48
CA ARG A 35 3.76 6.37 -3.28
C ARG A 35 2.52 5.49 -3.24
N VAL A 36 2.48 4.39 -4.00
CA VAL A 36 1.32 3.48 -4.06
C VAL A 36 0.88 2.99 -2.68
N GLY A 37 1.82 2.63 -1.79
CA GLY A 37 1.48 2.23 -0.42
C GLY A 37 0.83 3.35 0.41
N LEU A 38 1.25 4.60 0.22
CA LEU A 38 0.68 5.76 0.92
C LEU A 38 -0.71 6.12 0.37
N THR A 39 -0.89 6.01 -0.95
CA THR A 39 -2.19 6.22 -1.60
C THR A 39 -3.19 5.18 -1.10
N ALA A 40 -2.81 3.90 -1.07
CA ALA A 40 -3.65 2.82 -0.54
C ALA A 40 -4.06 3.08 0.91
N LEU A 41 -3.13 3.54 1.75
CA LEU A 41 -3.43 3.90 3.14
C LEU A 41 -4.41 5.08 3.24
N THR A 42 -4.28 6.08 2.37
CA THR A 42 -5.18 7.24 2.33
C THR A 42 -6.60 6.82 1.92
N MET A 43 -6.73 5.95 0.92
CA MET A 43 -8.03 5.40 0.51
C MET A 43 -8.65 4.55 1.61
N ALA A 44 -7.87 3.66 2.23
CA ALA A 44 -8.30 2.85 3.36
C ALA A 44 -8.81 3.74 4.52
N LYS A 45 -8.07 4.80 4.83
CA LYS A 45 -8.47 5.78 5.85
C LYS A 45 -9.78 6.46 5.52
N TYR A 46 -9.99 6.88 4.27
CA TYR A 46 -11.25 7.48 3.85
C TYR A 46 -12.43 6.53 4.07
N PHE A 47 -12.31 5.26 3.67
CA PHE A 47 -13.36 4.26 3.86
C PHE A 47 -13.63 3.94 5.34
N ARG A 48 -12.61 3.98 6.18
CA ARG A 48 -12.79 3.77 7.62
C ARG A 48 -13.41 4.99 8.31
N ASP A 49 -12.90 6.19 8.05
CA ASP A 49 -13.26 7.39 8.83
C ASP A 49 -14.54 8.06 8.32
N VAL A 50 -14.80 8.03 7.00
CA VAL A 50 -15.95 8.71 6.39
C VAL A 50 -17.11 7.76 6.17
N ASN A 51 -16.84 6.55 5.70
CA ASN A 51 -17.89 5.55 5.43
C ASN A 51 -18.12 4.60 6.61
N GLU A 52 -17.32 4.70 7.69
CA GLU A 52 -17.42 3.87 8.90
C GLU A 52 -17.44 2.36 8.60
N GLN A 53 -16.67 1.91 7.61
CA GLN A 53 -16.61 0.51 7.21
C GLN A 53 -15.38 -0.20 7.77
N ASP A 54 -15.56 -1.46 8.16
CA ASP A 54 -14.45 -2.35 8.49
C ASP A 54 -13.66 -2.68 7.24
N ILE A 55 -12.42 -2.19 7.21
CA ILE A 55 -11.51 -2.32 6.07
C ILE A 55 -10.43 -3.35 6.37
N LEU A 56 -10.12 -4.17 5.36
CA LEU A 56 -8.99 -5.07 5.39
C LEU A 56 -7.97 -4.62 4.34
N LEU A 57 -6.85 -4.05 4.80
CA LEU A 57 -5.77 -3.62 3.94
C LEU A 57 -4.74 -4.75 3.78
N PHE A 58 -4.63 -5.28 2.57
CA PHE A 58 -3.56 -6.21 2.20
C PHE A 58 -2.48 -5.49 1.41
N ILE A 59 -1.22 -5.65 1.84
CA ILE A 59 -0.04 -5.15 1.13
C ILE A 59 0.72 -6.35 0.60
N ASP A 60 0.71 -6.54 -0.72
CA ASP A 60 1.49 -7.60 -1.33
C ASP A 60 2.95 -7.17 -1.51
N ASN A 61 3.78 -7.88 -0.74
CA ASN A 61 5.21 -7.72 -0.50
C ASN A 61 5.67 -6.33 -0.03
N ILE A 62 5.64 -6.14 1.29
CA ILE A 62 6.16 -4.94 1.96
C ILE A 62 7.64 -4.66 1.67
N PHE A 63 8.46 -5.67 1.33
CA PHE A 63 9.87 -5.45 1.02
C PHE A 63 10.05 -4.62 -0.26
N ARG A 64 9.10 -4.66 -1.20
CA ARG A 64 9.16 -3.83 -2.41
C ARG A 64 9.01 -2.34 -2.11
N PHE A 65 8.14 -2.00 -1.15
CA PHE A 65 8.02 -0.64 -0.64
C PHE A 65 9.33 -0.21 0.04
N VAL A 66 9.96 -1.13 0.79
CA VAL A 66 11.22 -0.85 1.49
C VAL A 66 12.35 -0.56 0.52
N GLN A 67 12.50 -1.40 -0.49
CA GLN A 67 13.51 -1.28 -1.53
C GLN A 67 13.35 0.02 -2.31
N ALA A 68 12.14 0.35 -2.77
CA ALA A 68 11.88 1.56 -3.55
C ALA A 68 12.29 2.84 -2.82
N ARG A 69 12.03 2.91 -1.51
CA ARG A 69 12.47 4.04 -0.69
C ARG A 69 13.97 4.06 -0.41
N SER A 70 14.62 2.89 -0.33
CA SER A 70 16.07 2.82 -0.23
C SER A 70 16.74 3.39 -1.48
N GLU A 71 16.17 3.12 -2.65
CA GLU A 71 16.61 3.69 -3.92
C GLU A 71 16.39 5.22 -3.95
N GLU A 72 15.22 5.71 -3.55
CA GLU A 72 14.96 7.18 -3.43
C GLU A 72 15.90 7.87 -2.42
N SER A 73 16.18 7.22 -1.29
CA SER A 73 17.10 7.74 -0.26
C SER A 73 18.52 7.89 -0.80
N ALA A 74 18.99 6.90 -1.56
CA ALA A 74 20.31 6.94 -2.19
C ALA A 74 20.39 8.05 -3.25
N LEU A 75 19.32 8.26 -4.03
CA LEU A 75 19.23 9.36 -5.01
C LEU A 75 19.31 10.75 -4.35
N LEU A 76 18.80 10.89 -3.13
CA LEU A 76 18.80 12.14 -2.36
C LEU A 76 20.09 12.35 -1.53
N GLY A 77 21.07 11.45 -1.61
CA GLY A 77 22.36 11.59 -0.92
C GLY A 77 22.37 11.15 0.55
N TYR A 78 21.34 10.44 1.01
CA TYR A 78 21.35 9.84 2.34
C TYR A 78 21.97 8.44 2.28
N TYR A 79 23.20 8.31 2.79
CA TYR A 79 23.91 7.02 2.89
C TYR A 79 23.46 6.28 4.16
N GLU A 80 23.04 5.02 3.99
CA GLU A 80 22.43 4.12 4.98
C GLU A 80 21.05 4.52 5.54
N PHE A 81 19.99 4.08 4.85
CA PHE A 81 18.66 3.98 5.46
C PHE A 81 18.49 2.61 6.12
N LYS A 82 18.48 2.56 7.46
CA LYS A 82 18.22 1.30 8.19
C LYS A 82 16.79 0.82 7.90
N GLN A 83 16.64 -0.38 7.32
CA GLN A 83 15.33 -0.98 7.02
C GLN A 83 14.39 -0.98 8.26
N ALA A 84 14.95 -1.18 9.45
CA ALA A 84 14.23 -1.12 10.73
C ALA A 84 13.62 0.27 11.05
N ALA A 85 14.27 1.36 10.63
CA ALA A 85 13.74 2.72 10.81
C ALA A 85 12.49 2.94 9.94
N MET A 86 12.45 2.33 8.75
CA MET A 86 11.27 2.40 7.91
C MET A 86 10.11 1.58 8.47
N VAL A 87 10.32 0.35 8.94
CA VAL A 87 9.23 -0.45 9.52
C VAL A 87 8.61 0.31 10.70
N LYS A 88 9.44 0.98 11.52
CA LYS A 88 8.93 1.89 12.57
C LYS A 88 8.19 3.09 11.99
N SER A 89 8.67 3.70 10.92
CA SER A 89 8.03 4.88 10.30
C SER A 89 6.69 4.53 9.66
N VAL A 90 6.59 3.39 8.95
CA VAL A 90 5.34 2.86 8.40
C VAL A 90 4.41 2.43 9.53
N HIS A 91 4.88 1.70 10.53
CA HIS A 91 4.07 1.33 11.69
C HIS A 91 3.58 2.57 12.46
N THR A 92 4.41 3.61 12.59
CA THR A 92 4.01 4.88 13.23
C THR A 92 3.03 5.66 12.35
N ALA A 93 3.21 5.68 11.03
CA ALA A 93 2.26 6.29 10.11
C ALA A 93 0.91 5.56 10.18
N LEU A 94 0.91 4.23 10.15
CA LEU A 94 -0.26 3.39 10.35
C LEU A 94 -0.92 3.63 11.73
N ARG A 95 -0.15 3.67 12.82
CA ARG A 95 -0.69 3.91 14.18
C ARG A 95 -1.18 5.33 14.44
N LYS A 96 -0.61 6.35 13.79
CA LYS A 96 -1.07 7.74 13.95
C LYS A 96 -2.24 8.06 13.02
N GLN A 97 -2.44 7.26 11.98
CA GLN A 97 -3.50 7.45 11.01
C GLN A 97 -4.69 6.53 11.26
N CYS A 98 -4.54 5.45 12.06
CA CYS A 98 -5.59 4.62 12.61
C CYS A 98 -6.04 4.99 14.02
#